data_AF-A0A392M5I4-F1
#
_entry.id   AF-A0A392M5I4-F1
#
_cell.length_a   1.000
_cell.length_b   1.000
_cell.length_c   1.000
_cell.angle_alpha   90.00
_cell.angle_beta   90.00
_cell.angle_gamma   90.00
#
_symmetry.space_group_name_H-M   'P 1'
#
loop_
_entity.id
_entity.type
_entity.pdbx_description
1 polymer ?
#
loop_
_entity_poly.entity_id
_entity_poly.type
_entity_poly.pdbx_seq_one_letter_code
_entity_poly.pdbx_strand_id
1 'polypeptide(L)'
;SPLPLSERFLSTVKPLTKHVSAVSFVEDVKDSRVFYGNDDFYALFRLHQILYERILSAKENSTSAEVKWKAKDASSTDPYTRFMDALYNLLDGSAENAKFEDECRAILGNQSYVLFTLDKLIYKLIRQLQTVATDEEDNKLLQLYEYEKSRKPGKLNDSVYHSNAHVILHEENVYRFQSSSSPSRLSIQLMDNMNEKPEFSAVSVDPNFSFYLHNDFLSVLPAKKEPHGILLERNKPKYGDLDELSAICAVMEDVKIINGLECKISCNSSK
;
A
#
# COMPACT_ATOMS: atom_id res chain seq x y z
N SER A 1 -54.64 25.47 -26.69
CA SER A 1 -53.90 25.37 -25.42
C SER A 1 -52.97 24.18 -25.48
N PRO A 2 -51.69 24.37 -25.88
CA PRO A 2 -50.73 23.29 -25.97
C PRO A 2 -49.93 23.19 -24.66
N LEU A 3 -49.73 21.96 -24.19
CA LEU A 3 -48.73 21.62 -23.17
C LEU A 3 -47.32 21.83 -23.76
N PRO A 4 -46.35 22.41 -23.03
CA PRO A 4 -45.07 22.78 -23.62
C PRO A 4 -44.08 21.61 -23.68
N LEU A 5 -43.49 21.52 -24.87
CA LEU A 5 -42.10 21.16 -25.21
C LEU A 5 -41.20 20.72 -24.03
N SER A 6 -40.98 19.40 -24.00
CA SER A 6 -39.74 18.80 -23.53
C SER A 6 -38.59 19.33 -24.38
N GLU A 7 -37.82 20.28 -23.86
CA GLU A 7 -36.51 20.61 -24.40
C GLU A 7 -35.52 20.91 -23.27
N ARG A 8 -34.45 20.11 -23.28
CA ARG A 8 -33.05 20.54 -23.13
C ARG A 8 -32.66 21.12 -21.77
N PHE A 9 -32.14 20.27 -20.88
CA PHE A 9 -30.91 20.53 -20.11
C PHE A 9 -30.33 19.20 -19.56
N LEU A 10 -30.14 18.20 -20.44
CA LEU A 10 -29.26 17.05 -20.18
C LEU A 10 -27.91 17.27 -20.89
N SER A 11 -27.26 18.39 -20.63
CA SER A 11 -25.84 18.55 -20.93
C SER A 11 -25.32 19.79 -20.20
N THR A 12 -24.70 19.59 -19.04
CA THR A 12 -23.44 20.22 -18.60
C THR A 12 -23.33 20.14 -17.09
N VAL A 13 -23.22 18.93 -16.54
CA VAL A 13 -22.30 18.77 -15.41
C VAL A 13 -21.63 17.42 -15.59
N LYS A 14 -20.39 17.46 -16.08
CA LYS A 14 -19.49 16.30 -15.97
C LYS A 14 -19.28 16.09 -14.46
N PRO A 15 -19.57 14.91 -13.89
CA PRO A 15 -19.19 14.65 -12.51
C PRO A 15 -17.65 14.76 -12.43
N LEU A 16 -17.17 15.56 -11.48
CA LEU A 16 -15.75 15.82 -11.21
C LEU A 16 -15.01 14.59 -10.62
N THR A 17 -15.57 13.39 -10.75
CA THR A 17 -14.99 12.13 -10.26
C THR A 17 -14.27 11.31 -11.32
N LYS A 18 -14.14 11.80 -12.57
CA LYS A 18 -13.30 11.14 -13.60
C LYS A 18 -11.80 11.49 -13.55
N HIS A 19 -11.36 12.25 -12.54
CA HIS A 19 -9.94 12.55 -12.33
C HIS A 19 -9.41 12.15 -10.95
N VAL A 20 -10.06 11.20 -10.26
CA VAL A 20 -9.23 10.19 -9.61
C VAL A 20 -8.92 9.23 -10.73
N SER A 21 -7.73 9.35 -11.30
CA SER A 21 -7.17 8.22 -12.02
C SER A 21 -7.37 7.06 -11.05
N ALA A 22 -8.22 6.09 -11.41
CA ALA A 22 -7.91 4.72 -11.08
C ALA A 22 -6.45 4.62 -11.51
N VAL A 23 -5.55 4.73 -10.54
CA VAL A 23 -4.15 4.82 -10.88
C VAL A 23 -3.90 3.43 -11.40
N SER A 24 -3.89 3.31 -12.71
CA SER A 24 -3.19 2.27 -13.40
C SER A 24 -1.73 2.47 -13.01
N PHE A 25 -1.38 2.09 -11.79
CA PHE A 25 -0.03 1.67 -11.44
C PHE A 25 0.18 0.29 -12.07
N VAL A 26 0.00 0.26 -13.38
CA VAL A 26 0.72 -0.62 -14.27
C VAL A 26 1.55 0.32 -15.14
N GLU A 27 2.32 1.20 -14.50
CA GLU A 27 3.70 1.24 -14.98
C GLU A 27 4.17 -0.20 -14.83
N ASP A 28 4.46 -0.82 -15.97
CA ASP A 28 5.15 -2.10 -16.08
C ASP A 28 6.50 -1.95 -15.35
N VAL A 29 6.48 -1.92 -14.03
CA VAL A 29 7.66 -2.03 -13.20
C VAL A 29 8.12 -3.44 -13.49
N LYS A 30 9.20 -3.53 -14.26
CA LYS A 30 9.66 -4.68 -15.05
C LYS A 30 9.89 -5.98 -14.27
N ASP A 31 9.60 -6.01 -12.98
CA ASP A 31 9.78 -7.12 -12.05
C ASP A 31 8.73 -7.14 -10.91
N SER A 32 7.55 -6.51 -11.09
CA SER A 32 6.53 -6.53 -10.04
C SER A 32 5.73 -7.85 -10.05
N ARG A 33 5.59 -8.48 -8.88
CA ARG A 33 4.73 -9.67 -8.70
C ARG A 33 3.51 -9.30 -7.90
N VAL A 34 2.35 -9.73 -8.37
CA VAL A 34 1.05 -9.48 -7.75
C VAL A 34 0.46 -10.79 -7.28
N PHE A 35 -0.09 -10.78 -6.08
CA PHE A 35 -0.85 -11.87 -5.49
C PHE A 35 -2.15 -11.30 -4.90
N TYR A 36 -3.28 -11.94 -5.13
CA TYR A 36 -4.53 -11.63 -4.45
C TYR A 36 -4.79 -12.70 -3.38
N GLY A 37 -5.02 -12.25 -2.15
CA GLY A 37 -5.30 -13.12 -1.00
C GLY A 37 -6.38 -12.53 -0.10
N ASN A 38 -6.81 -13.29 0.89
CA ASN A 38 -7.82 -12.93 1.87
C ASN A 38 -7.19 -12.44 3.20
N ASP A 39 -8.02 -12.40 4.25
CA ASP A 39 -7.62 -12.04 5.61
C ASP A 39 -6.54 -12.97 6.19
N ASP A 40 -6.52 -14.26 5.82
CA ASP A 40 -5.54 -15.22 6.31
C ASP A 40 -4.13 -14.94 5.78
N PHE A 41 -4.01 -14.64 4.49
CA PHE A 41 -2.74 -14.16 3.93
C PHE A 41 -2.35 -12.81 4.50
N TYR A 42 -3.31 -11.89 4.70
CA TYR A 42 -3.04 -10.59 5.31
C TYR A 42 -2.41 -10.76 6.70
N ALA A 43 -3.02 -11.57 7.55
CA ALA A 43 -2.52 -11.88 8.88
C ALA A 43 -1.14 -12.53 8.82
N LEU A 44 -0.90 -13.47 7.90
CA LEU A 44 0.39 -14.13 7.72
C LEU A 44 1.51 -13.12 7.40
N PHE A 45 1.30 -12.26 6.40
CA PHE A 45 2.28 -11.23 6.03
C PHE A 45 2.52 -10.22 7.15
N ARG A 46 1.47 -9.84 7.90
CA ARG A 46 1.61 -8.94 9.06
C ARG A 46 2.41 -9.56 10.19
N LEU A 47 2.14 -10.82 10.54
CA LEU A 47 2.92 -11.54 11.55
C LEU A 47 4.38 -11.68 11.13
N HIS A 48 4.63 -12.02 9.86
CA HIS A 48 5.98 -12.09 9.32
C HIS A 48 6.70 -10.73 9.37
N GLN A 49 6.02 -9.62 9.02
CA GLN A 49 6.57 -8.28 9.12
C GLN A 49 7.00 -7.95 10.55
N ILE A 50 6.12 -8.17 11.54
CA ILE A 50 6.42 -7.88 12.95
C ILE A 50 7.60 -8.74 13.44
N LEU A 51 7.66 -10.00 13.02
CA LEU A 51 8.77 -10.89 13.38
C LEU A 51 10.08 -10.37 12.79
N TYR A 52 10.07 -10.01 11.51
CA TYR A 52 11.23 -9.45 10.82
C TYR A 52 11.73 -8.17 11.49
N GLU A 53 10.83 -7.22 11.80
CA GLU A 53 11.19 -5.95 12.44
C GLU A 53 11.81 -6.16 13.82
N ARG A 54 11.31 -7.12 14.60
CA ARG A 54 11.88 -7.44 15.92
C ARG A 54 13.26 -8.09 15.83
N ILE A 55 13.44 -9.04 14.91
CA ILE A 55 14.75 -9.67 14.66
C ILE A 55 15.75 -8.66 14.11
N LEU A 56 15.32 -7.77 13.22
CA LEU A 56 16.14 -6.68 12.71
C LEU A 56 16.56 -5.74 13.83
N SER A 57 15.63 -5.35 14.72
CA SER A 57 15.93 -4.55 15.91
C SER A 57 16.98 -5.24 16.80
N ALA A 58 16.89 -6.56 17.01
CA ALA A 58 17.92 -7.31 17.74
C ALA A 58 19.30 -7.20 17.06
N LYS A 59 19.34 -7.31 15.72
CA LYS A 59 20.57 -7.19 14.93
C LYS A 59 21.17 -5.77 14.93
N GLU A 60 20.35 -4.75 14.85
CA GLU A 60 20.81 -3.35 14.92
C GLU A 60 21.35 -3.02 16.31
N ASN A 61 20.66 -3.48 17.36
CA ASN A 61 21.10 -3.26 18.73
C ASN A 61 22.36 -4.07 19.09
N SER A 62 22.55 -5.27 18.54
CA SER A 62 23.77 -6.05 18.76
C SER A 62 25.01 -5.36 18.17
N THR A 63 24.92 -4.81 16.96
CA THR A 63 26.02 -4.08 16.32
C THR A 63 26.36 -2.76 17.03
N SER A 64 25.34 -2.05 17.54
CA SER A 64 25.52 -0.85 18.36
C SER A 64 26.18 -1.16 19.71
N ALA A 65 25.84 -2.30 20.32
CA ALA A 65 26.47 -2.76 21.55
C ALA A 65 27.96 -3.08 21.35
N GLU A 66 28.34 -3.69 20.22
CA GLU A 66 29.75 -3.96 19.92
C GLU A 66 30.61 -2.68 19.90
N VAL A 67 30.09 -1.58 19.35
CA VAL A 67 30.82 -0.29 19.32
C VAL A 67 31.05 0.27 20.72
N LYS A 68 30.13 0.03 21.66
CA LYS A 68 30.28 0.43 23.07
C LYS A 68 31.27 -0.43 23.87
N TRP A 69 31.45 -1.70 23.50
CA TRP A 69 32.24 -2.68 24.26
C TRP A 69 33.60 -3.02 23.66
N LYS A 70 34.01 -2.37 22.56
CA LYS A 70 35.39 -2.43 22.03
C LYS A 70 36.38 -1.70 22.94
N ALA A 71 36.52 -2.21 24.17
CA ALA A 71 37.60 -1.91 25.09
C ALA A 71 38.09 -3.14 25.86
N LYS A 72 37.44 -4.32 25.81
CA LYS A 72 37.95 -5.54 26.46
C LYS A 72 37.60 -6.84 25.73
N ASP A 73 38.68 -7.57 25.42
CA ASP A 73 38.81 -9.01 25.16
C ASP A 73 38.29 -9.62 23.84
N ALA A 74 39.24 -10.21 23.11
CA ALA A 74 39.10 -10.75 21.74
C ALA A 74 38.53 -12.18 21.68
N SER A 75 37.76 -12.63 22.68
CA SER A 75 37.23 -14.00 22.75
C SER A 75 35.71 -14.10 22.98
N SER A 76 34.97 -13.00 22.93
CA SER A 76 33.51 -13.03 23.12
C SER A 76 32.79 -13.39 21.83
N THR A 77 31.96 -14.44 21.86
CA THR A 77 30.98 -14.76 20.80
C THR A 77 30.17 -13.52 20.40
N ASP A 78 29.98 -13.32 19.10
CA ASP A 78 29.18 -12.23 18.51
C ASP A 78 27.84 -12.08 19.28
N PRO A 79 27.48 -10.88 19.76
CA PRO A 79 26.28 -10.67 20.57
C PRO A 79 25.01 -11.13 19.85
N TYR A 80 24.93 -10.99 18.52
CA TYR A 80 23.76 -11.45 17.77
C TYR A 80 23.66 -12.98 17.77
N THR A 81 24.78 -13.68 17.58
CA THR A 81 24.85 -15.15 17.66
C THR A 81 24.38 -15.64 19.04
N ARG A 82 24.83 -15.00 20.12
CA ARG A 82 24.36 -15.34 21.49
C ARG A 82 22.86 -15.12 21.66
N PHE A 83 22.30 -14.07 21.08
CA PHE A 83 20.86 -13.82 21.11
C PHE A 83 20.10 -14.93 20.34
N MET A 84 20.60 -15.34 19.18
CA MET A 84 19.99 -16.43 18.41
C MET A 84 20.00 -17.74 19.19
N ASP A 85 21.11 -18.07 19.86
CA ASP A 85 21.20 -19.26 20.72
C ASP A 85 20.19 -19.19 21.87
N ALA A 86 20.07 -18.04 22.55
CA ALA A 86 19.09 -17.82 23.61
C ALA A 86 17.64 -17.99 23.11
N LEU A 87 17.34 -17.48 21.91
CA LEU A 87 16.04 -17.63 21.28
C LEU A 87 15.74 -19.10 20.96
N TYR A 88 16.70 -19.85 20.40
CA TYR A 88 16.51 -21.28 20.13
C TYR A 88 16.27 -22.08 21.41
N ASN A 89 17.03 -21.79 22.47
CA ASN A 89 16.82 -22.41 23.79
C ASN A 89 15.44 -22.10 24.39
N LEU A 90 14.86 -20.93 24.09
CA LEU A 90 13.49 -20.62 24.51
C LEU A 90 12.47 -21.45 23.69
N LEU A 91 12.70 -21.58 22.38
CA LEU A 91 11.77 -22.25 21.46
C LEU A 91 11.76 -23.77 21.63
N ASP A 92 12.88 -24.39 22.00
CA ASP A 92 12.97 -25.83 22.27
C ASP A 92 12.61 -26.20 23.72
N GLY A 93 12.40 -25.21 24.59
CA GLY A 93 12.03 -25.39 25.99
C GLY A 93 13.21 -25.59 26.94
N SER A 94 14.46 -25.44 26.48
CA SER A 94 15.67 -25.53 27.30
C SER A 94 15.88 -24.32 28.23
N ALA A 95 15.21 -23.21 27.97
CA ALA A 95 15.23 -21.99 28.78
C ALA A 95 13.82 -21.48 29.08
N GLU A 96 13.62 -21.01 30.30
CA GLU A 96 12.40 -20.30 30.69
C GLU A 96 12.39 -18.86 30.17
N ASN A 97 11.19 -18.28 30.05
CA ASN A 97 11.03 -16.89 29.62
C ASN A 97 11.88 -15.91 30.44
N ALA A 98 11.89 -16.02 31.77
CA ALA A 98 12.68 -15.13 32.63
C ALA A 98 14.17 -15.15 32.29
N LYS A 99 14.73 -16.35 32.06
CA LYS A 99 16.13 -16.53 31.66
C LYS A 99 16.41 -15.90 30.29
N PHE A 100 15.53 -16.11 29.32
CA PHE A 100 15.65 -15.51 28.00
C PHE A 100 15.62 -13.96 28.05
N GLU A 101 14.71 -13.38 28.85
CA GLU A 101 14.62 -11.94 28.99
C GLU A 101 15.90 -11.35 29.60
N ASP A 102 16.46 -12.00 30.62
CA ASP A 102 17.71 -11.56 31.27
C ASP A 102 18.91 -11.66 30.33
N GLU A 103 19.02 -12.72 29.53
CA GLU A 103 20.03 -12.84 28.49
C GLU A 103 19.88 -11.75 27.43
N CYS A 104 18.65 -11.47 27.00
CA CYS A 104 18.37 -10.38 26.06
C CYS A 104 18.79 -9.00 26.61
N ARG A 105 18.54 -8.72 27.90
CA ARG A 105 18.99 -7.49 28.57
C ARG A 105 20.52 -7.42 28.65
N ALA A 106 21.18 -8.54 28.92
CA ALA A 106 22.64 -8.60 28.99
C ALA A 106 23.31 -8.37 27.63
N ILE A 107 22.69 -8.82 26.54
CA ILE A 107 23.22 -8.73 25.17
C ILE A 107 22.89 -7.38 24.51
N LEU A 108 21.62 -6.94 24.60
CA LEU A 108 21.08 -5.81 23.82
C LEU A 108 20.74 -4.59 24.69
N GLY A 109 20.81 -4.72 26.01
CA GLY A 109 20.48 -3.66 26.94
C GLY A 109 18.98 -3.38 27.02
N ASN A 110 18.63 -2.15 27.41
CA ASN A 110 17.25 -1.78 27.77
C ASN A 110 16.25 -1.85 26.61
N GLN A 111 16.69 -1.83 25.35
CA GLN A 111 15.80 -1.90 24.18
C GLN A 111 15.32 -3.32 23.87
N SER A 112 15.77 -4.32 24.62
CA SER A 112 15.46 -5.73 24.39
C SER A 112 14.00 -6.12 24.67
N TYR A 113 13.22 -5.25 25.32
CA TYR A 113 11.84 -5.56 25.75
C TYR A 113 10.91 -5.94 24.60
N VAL A 114 11.18 -5.47 23.37
CA VAL A 114 10.41 -5.84 22.17
C VAL A 114 10.53 -7.33 21.82
N LEU A 115 11.55 -8.02 22.36
CA LEU A 115 11.86 -9.43 22.09
C LEU A 115 11.22 -10.38 23.10
N PHE A 116 10.73 -9.91 24.24
CA PHE A 116 10.23 -10.77 25.34
C PHE A 116 8.96 -11.57 25.00
N THR A 117 8.37 -11.33 23.82
CA THR A 117 7.19 -12.05 23.34
C THR A 117 7.42 -12.67 21.95
N LEU A 118 8.69 -12.87 21.59
CA LEU A 118 9.07 -13.41 20.29
C LEU A 118 8.60 -14.87 20.14
N ASP A 119 8.63 -15.66 21.22
CA ASP A 119 8.05 -17.00 21.31
C ASP A 119 6.57 -17.04 20.89
N LYS A 120 5.75 -16.16 21.47
CA LYS A 120 4.31 -16.07 21.19
C LYS A 120 4.05 -15.59 19.78
N LEU A 121 4.88 -14.68 19.27
CA LEU A 121 4.78 -14.19 17.90
C LEU A 121 5.11 -15.31 16.89
N ILE A 122 6.19 -16.06 17.13
CA ILE A 122 6.58 -17.21 16.31
C ILE A 122 5.48 -18.28 16.35
N TYR A 123 4.94 -18.58 17.53
CA TYR A 123 3.81 -19.50 17.67
C TYR A 123 2.59 -19.05 16.85
N LYS A 124 2.20 -17.77 16.93
CA LYS A 124 1.11 -17.22 16.12
C LYS A 124 1.38 -17.32 14.62
N LEU A 125 2.61 -17.02 14.19
CA LEU A 125 3.01 -17.15 12.79
C LEU A 125 2.90 -18.60 12.29
N ILE A 126 3.38 -19.56 13.08
CA ILE A 126 3.28 -20.99 12.76
C ILE A 126 1.82 -21.42 12.66
N ARG A 127 0.97 -20.99 13.61
CA ARG A 127 -0.47 -21.28 13.57
C ARG A 127 -1.15 -20.70 12.34
N GLN A 128 -0.83 -19.44 11.99
CA GLN A 128 -1.39 -18.83 10.79
C GLN A 128 -0.93 -19.55 9.51
N LEU A 129 0.33 -19.97 9.46
CA LEU A 129 0.85 -20.75 8.34
C LEU A 129 0.14 -22.11 8.22
N GLN A 130 -0.18 -22.76 9.35
CA GLN A 130 -0.97 -23.99 9.37
C GLN A 130 -2.37 -23.75 8.82
N THR A 131 -3.06 -22.68 9.25
CA THR A 131 -4.37 -22.29 8.73
C THR A 131 -4.32 -22.19 7.21
N VAL A 132 -3.40 -21.37 6.68
CA VAL A 132 -3.24 -21.13 5.24
C VAL A 132 -2.91 -22.41 4.47
N ALA A 133 -2.11 -23.31 5.05
CA ALA A 133 -1.76 -24.56 4.40
C ALA A 133 -2.93 -25.55 4.33
N THR A 134 -3.83 -25.53 5.31
CA THR A 134 -4.96 -26.47 5.40
C THR A 134 -6.23 -25.95 4.75
N ASP A 135 -6.39 -24.64 4.61
CA ASP A 135 -7.62 -24.04 4.11
C ASP A 135 -7.79 -24.25 2.59
N GLU A 136 -8.99 -24.63 2.15
CA GLU A 136 -9.24 -24.95 0.75
C GLU A 136 -9.30 -23.70 -0.14
N GLU A 137 -9.79 -22.58 0.36
CA GLU A 137 -9.90 -21.33 -0.39
C GLU A 137 -8.53 -20.68 -0.57
N ASP A 138 -7.71 -20.69 0.49
CA ASP A 138 -6.32 -20.24 0.42
C ASP A 138 -5.51 -21.04 -0.59
N ASN A 139 -5.69 -22.35 -0.61
CA ASN A 139 -5.03 -23.22 -1.60
C ASN A 139 -5.52 -22.92 -3.04
N LYS A 140 -6.80 -22.58 -3.25
CA LYS A 140 -7.30 -22.15 -4.57
C LYS A 140 -6.67 -20.82 -4.99
N LEU A 141 -6.50 -19.87 -4.08
CA LEU A 141 -5.82 -18.59 -4.36
C LEU A 141 -4.36 -18.79 -4.75
N LEU A 142 -3.65 -19.71 -4.07
CA LEU A 142 -2.28 -20.08 -4.43
C LEU A 142 -2.19 -20.73 -5.81
N GLN A 143 -3.14 -21.61 -6.15
CA GLN A 143 -3.22 -22.20 -7.49
C GLN A 143 -3.51 -21.16 -8.56
N LEU A 144 -4.39 -20.20 -8.28
CA LEU A 144 -4.67 -19.08 -9.18
C LEU A 144 -3.42 -18.21 -9.42
N TYR A 145 -2.64 -17.96 -8.36
CA TYR A 145 -1.37 -17.25 -8.47
C TYR A 145 -0.35 -17.98 -9.34
N GLU A 146 -0.13 -19.29 -9.10
CA GLU A 146 0.79 -20.08 -9.92
C GLU A 146 0.29 -20.19 -11.38
N TYR A 147 -1.02 -20.26 -11.60
CA TYR A 147 -1.61 -20.18 -12.93
C TYR A 147 -1.25 -18.86 -13.62
N GLU A 148 -1.51 -17.70 -13.00
CA GLU A 148 -1.22 -16.39 -13.59
C GLU A 148 0.28 -16.19 -13.82
N LYS A 149 1.12 -16.65 -12.90
CA LYS A 149 2.59 -16.65 -13.03
C LYS A 149 3.11 -17.53 -14.16
N SER A 150 2.42 -18.62 -14.48
CA SER A 150 2.76 -19.51 -15.61
C SER A 150 2.41 -18.92 -16.98
N ARG A 151 1.58 -17.86 -17.02
CA ARG A 151 1.22 -17.19 -18.27
C ARG A 151 2.41 -16.43 -18.84
N LYS A 152 2.39 -16.21 -20.15
CA LYS A 152 3.47 -15.50 -20.85
C LYS A 152 3.66 -14.09 -20.23
N PRO A 153 4.91 -13.66 -19.95
CA PRO A 153 5.19 -12.34 -19.38
C PRO A 153 4.57 -11.24 -20.24
N GLY A 154 3.96 -10.23 -19.59
CA GLY A 154 3.24 -9.14 -20.25
C GLY A 154 1.76 -9.41 -20.58
N LYS A 155 1.18 -10.53 -20.10
CA LYS A 155 -0.27 -10.84 -20.26
C LYS A 155 -1.07 -10.81 -18.96
N LEU A 156 -0.48 -10.33 -17.87
CA LEU A 156 -1.21 -10.18 -16.60
C LEU A 156 -2.24 -9.07 -16.78
N ASN A 157 -3.50 -9.49 -16.90
CA ASN A 157 -4.61 -8.57 -16.83
C ASN A 157 -5.06 -8.51 -15.37
N ASP A 158 -4.52 -7.54 -14.63
CA ASP A 158 -4.74 -7.33 -13.19
C ASP A 158 -6.25 -7.32 -12.84
N SER A 159 -7.08 -6.71 -13.71
CA SER A 159 -8.54 -6.70 -13.56
C SER A 159 -9.16 -8.10 -13.64
N VAL A 160 -8.71 -8.94 -14.57
CA VAL A 160 -9.24 -10.32 -14.69
C VAL A 160 -8.75 -11.19 -13.54
N TYR A 161 -7.50 -11.03 -13.12
CA TYR A 161 -6.97 -11.74 -11.96
C TYR A 161 -7.74 -11.37 -10.69
N HIS A 162 -8.00 -10.09 -10.47
CA HIS A 162 -8.85 -9.62 -9.37
C HIS A 162 -10.26 -10.24 -9.43
N SER A 163 -10.92 -10.22 -10.58
CA SER A 163 -12.24 -10.85 -10.74
C SER A 163 -12.22 -12.35 -10.45
N ASN A 164 -11.17 -13.07 -10.89
CA ASN A 164 -11.04 -14.50 -10.61
C ASN A 164 -10.84 -14.78 -9.12
N ALA A 165 -10.06 -13.95 -8.41
CA ALA A 165 -9.88 -14.08 -6.96
C ALA A 165 -11.21 -13.82 -6.22
N HIS A 166 -11.99 -12.83 -6.66
CA HIS A 166 -13.31 -12.54 -6.08
C HIS A 166 -14.33 -13.68 -6.32
N VAL A 167 -14.22 -14.42 -7.42
CA VAL A 167 -15.05 -15.63 -7.64
C VAL A 167 -14.73 -16.72 -6.62
N ILE A 168 -13.49 -16.80 -6.15
CA ILE A 168 -13.07 -17.77 -5.12
C ILE A 168 -13.55 -17.32 -3.74
N LEU A 169 -13.35 -16.05 -3.40
CA LEU A 169 -13.56 -15.49 -2.05
C LEU A 169 -14.98 -14.99 -1.76
N HIS A 170 -15.86 -14.95 -2.76
CA HIS A 170 -17.25 -14.54 -2.64
C HIS A 170 -17.48 -13.18 -1.98
N GLU A 171 -17.74 -13.13 -0.66
CA GLU A 171 -18.04 -11.92 0.12
C GLU A 171 -16.89 -11.50 1.05
N GLU A 172 -15.77 -12.22 1.04
CA GLU A 172 -14.62 -11.91 1.88
C GLU A 172 -13.77 -10.75 1.36
N ASN A 173 -12.98 -10.16 2.26
CA ASN A 173 -12.05 -9.09 1.93
C ASN A 173 -10.97 -9.60 0.97
N VAL A 174 -10.76 -8.89 -0.13
CA VAL A 174 -9.69 -9.20 -1.08
C VAL A 174 -8.54 -8.21 -0.91
N TYR A 175 -7.33 -8.71 -0.69
CA TYR A 175 -6.11 -7.92 -0.58
C TYR A 175 -5.20 -8.14 -1.78
N ARG A 176 -4.69 -7.06 -2.34
CA ARG A 176 -3.67 -7.05 -3.38
C ARG A 176 -2.29 -6.89 -2.75
N PHE A 177 -1.48 -7.93 -2.85
CA PHE A 177 -0.08 -7.96 -2.44
C PHE A 177 0.79 -7.72 -3.66
N GLN A 178 1.53 -6.61 -3.70
CA GLN A 178 2.44 -6.29 -4.79
C GLN A 178 3.87 -6.18 -4.25
N SER A 179 4.76 -7.01 -4.80
CA SER A 179 6.20 -6.93 -4.55
C SER A 179 6.91 -6.28 -5.73
N SER A 180 7.87 -5.41 -5.44
CA SER A 180 8.78 -4.79 -6.41
C SER A 180 10.23 -5.10 -6.02
N SER A 181 11.13 -5.21 -6.99
CA SER A 181 12.52 -5.65 -6.80
C SER A 181 13.54 -4.52 -6.67
N SER A 182 13.19 -3.28 -7.02
CA SER A 182 14.11 -2.13 -6.98
C SER A 182 13.38 -0.83 -6.68
N PRO A 183 13.32 -0.39 -5.41
CA PRO A 183 13.76 -1.08 -4.19
C PRO A 183 12.86 -2.27 -3.81
N SER A 184 13.35 -3.21 -3.00
CA SER A 184 12.54 -4.32 -2.48
C SER A 184 11.43 -3.78 -1.57
N ARG A 185 10.20 -3.78 -2.07
CA ARG A 185 9.03 -3.28 -1.33
C ARG A 185 7.84 -4.19 -1.56
N LEU A 186 7.14 -4.51 -0.47
CA LEU A 186 5.84 -5.17 -0.47
C LEU A 186 4.78 -4.13 -0.10
N SER A 187 3.78 -3.94 -0.96
CA SER A 187 2.59 -3.16 -0.67
C SER A 187 1.38 -4.08 -0.55
N ILE A 188 0.53 -3.82 0.44
CA ILE A 188 -0.71 -4.53 0.67
C ILE A 188 -1.84 -3.52 0.58
N GLN A 189 -2.81 -3.76 -0.31
CA GLN A 189 -3.95 -2.88 -0.53
C GLN A 189 -5.24 -3.68 -0.38
N LEU A 190 -6.16 -3.20 0.45
CA LEU A 190 -7.54 -3.71 0.47
C LEU A 190 -8.24 -3.28 -0.81
N MET A 191 -8.84 -4.23 -1.52
CA MET A 191 -9.58 -4.00 -2.76
C MET A 191 -11.06 -3.78 -2.46
N ASP A 192 -11.73 -3.02 -3.32
CA ASP A 192 -13.16 -2.79 -3.18
C ASP A 192 -13.96 -4.07 -3.47
N ASN A 193 -14.91 -4.38 -2.60
CA ASN A 193 -15.84 -5.50 -2.79
C ASN A 193 -16.74 -5.16 -3.99
N MET A 194 -16.65 -5.93 -5.08
CA MET A 194 -17.42 -5.69 -6.32
C MET A 194 -18.94 -5.80 -6.13
N ASN A 195 -19.37 -6.31 -4.97
CA ASN A 195 -20.77 -6.50 -4.57
C ASN A 195 -21.38 -5.33 -3.81
N GLU A 196 -20.61 -4.31 -3.43
CA GLU A 196 -21.21 -3.04 -3.04
C GLU A 196 -21.79 -2.41 -4.30
N LYS A 197 -23.10 -2.62 -4.54
CA LYS A 197 -23.87 -1.55 -5.17
C LYS A 197 -23.42 -0.28 -4.44
N PRO A 198 -23.01 0.78 -5.15
CA PRO A 198 -22.87 2.05 -4.48
C PRO A 198 -24.26 2.34 -3.93
N GLU A 199 -24.46 2.08 -2.63
CA GLU A 199 -25.49 2.76 -1.91
C GLU A 199 -25.08 4.21 -2.08
N PHE A 200 -25.72 4.86 -3.05
CA PHE A 200 -25.92 6.27 -3.04
C PHE A 200 -26.72 6.56 -1.76
N SER A 201 -26.06 6.46 -0.61
CA SER A 201 -26.30 7.41 0.44
C SER A 201 -25.79 8.72 -0.15
N ALA A 202 -26.65 9.35 -0.95
CA ALA A 202 -26.57 10.75 -1.27
C ALA A 202 -26.83 11.51 0.03
N VAL A 203 -25.95 11.33 1.03
CA VAL A 203 -25.75 12.34 2.04
C VAL A 203 -25.07 13.45 1.26
N SER A 204 -25.87 14.39 0.78
CA SER A 204 -25.34 15.69 0.40
C SER A 204 -24.43 16.11 1.55
N VAL A 205 -23.13 16.20 1.28
CA VAL A 205 -22.16 16.69 2.26
C VAL A 205 -22.76 17.94 2.89
N ASP A 206 -22.86 17.93 4.21
CA ASP A 206 -23.47 19.04 4.95
C ASP A 206 -22.90 20.37 4.41
N PRO A 207 -23.75 21.36 4.07
CA PRO A 207 -23.28 22.61 3.46
C PRO A 207 -22.24 23.35 4.32
N ASN A 208 -22.34 23.29 5.65
CA ASN A 208 -21.32 23.85 6.55
C ASN A 208 -20.03 23.04 6.49
N PHE A 209 -20.09 21.70 6.40
CA PHE A 209 -18.88 20.89 6.27
C PHE A 209 -18.19 21.11 4.92
N SER A 210 -18.96 21.23 3.83
CA SER A 210 -18.45 21.60 2.51
C SER A 210 -17.80 22.99 2.55
N PHE A 211 -18.45 23.96 3.20
CA PHE A 211 -17.89 25.30 3.40
C PHE A 211 -16.56 25.25 4.17
N TYR A 212 -16.50 24.54 5.30
CA TYR A 212 -15.28 24.36 6.09
C TYR A 212 -14.15 23.70 5.28
N LEU A 213 -14.46 22.62 4.54
CA LEU A 213 -13.49 21.92 3.69
C LEU A 213 -12.87 22.87 2.66
N HIS A 214 -13.70 23.61 1.93
CA HIS A 214 -13.23 24.44 0.83
C HIS A 214 -12.66 25.79 1.26
N ASN A 215 -13.19 26.39 2.34
CA ASN A 215 -12.85 27.75 2.76
C ASN A 215 -11.93 27.86 3.97
N ASP A 216 -11.85 26.84 4.84
CA ASP A 216 -10.97 26.88 6.02
C ASP A 216 -9.83 25.87 5.90
N PHE A 217 -10.13 24.65 5.46
CA PHE A 217 -9.13 23.57 5.45
C PHE A 217 -8.27 23.55 4.19
N LEU A 218 -8.91 23.74 3.03
CA LEU A 218 -8.24 23.77 1.72
C LEU A 218 -7.99 25.19 1.21
N SER A 219 -8.39 26.23 1.96
CA SER A 219 -8.10 27.59 1.55
C SER A 219 -6.61 27.84 1.58
N VAL A 220 -6.09 28.20 0.40
CA VAL A 220 -4.70 28.57 0.23
C VAL A 220 -4.55 29.99 0.76
N LEU A 221 -4.27 30.14 2.05
CA LEU A 221 -3.80 31.43 2.56
C LEU A 221 -2.46 31.74 1.87
N PRO A 222 -2.27 32.95 1.30
CA PRO A 222 -0.97 33.35 0.81
C PRO A 222 -0.03 33.39 2.01
N ALA A 223 0.86 32.39 2.08
CA ALA A 223 1.83 32.29 3.15
C ALA A 223 2.64 33.59 3.19
N LYS A 224 2.51 34.34 4.30
CA LYS A 224 3.53 35.33 4.64
C LYS A 224 4.85 34.56 4.68
N LYS A 225 5.81 35.02 3.87
CA LYS A 225 7.16 34.46 3.82
C LYS A 225 7.82 34.63 5.19
N GLU A 226 7.65 33.66 6.08
CA GLU A 226 8.56 33.47 7.18
C GLU A 226 9.75 32.65 6.69
N PRO A 227 10.98 33.04 7.06
CA PRO A 227 12.16 32.29 6.69
C PRO A 227 12.23 31.02 7.55
N HIS A 228 12.78 29.95 6.96
CA HIS A 228 13.25 28.69 7.59
C HIS A 228 12.43 27.42 7.28
N GLY A 229 12.71 26.84 6.10
CA GLY A 229 13.54 25.63 5.98
C GLY A 229 13.09 24.29 6.58
N ILE A 230 11.88 24.14 7.13
CA ILE A 230 11.44 22.86 7.74
C ILE A 230 10.26 22.22 6.97
N LEU A 231 9.73 22.88 5.95
CA LEU A 231 8.62 22.37 5.15
C LEU A 231 9.11 21.83 3.81
N LEU A 232 8.63 20.64 3.43
CA LEU A 232 8.82 20.08 2.09
C LEU A 232 8.14 20.97 1.05
N GLU A 233 8.88 21.33 -0.01
CA GLU A 233 8.31 22.05 -1.14
C GLU A 233 7.16 21.24 -1.76
N ARG A 234 5.99 21.87 -1.90
CA ARG A 234 4.86 21.26 -2.60
C ARG A 234 5.13 21.31 -4.09
N ASN A 235 4.88 20.20 -4.78
CA ASN A 235 4.98 20.10 -6.23
C ASN A 235 3.73 20.75 -6.90
N LYS A 236 3.51 22.04 -6.64
CA LYS A 236 2.41 22.82 -7.24
C LYS A 236 2.95 23.57 -8.46
N PRO A 237 2.23 23.58 -9.60
CA PRO A 237 2.58 24.43 -10.72
C PRO A 237 2.62 25.90 -10.28
N LYS A 238 3.69 26.62 -10.63
CA LYS A 238 3.97 27.99 -10.17
C LYS A 238 3.01 29.07 -10.70
N TYR A 239 1.96 28.70 -11.43
CA TYR A 239 1.07 29.62 -12.15
C TYR A 239 -0.25 29.90 -11.41
N GLY A 240 -0.20 30.03 -10.09
CA GLY A 240 -1.40 30.24 -9.27
C GLY A 240 -2.09 31.61 -9.42
N ASP A 241 -1.49 32.55 -10.15
CA ASP A 241 -1.94 33.94 -10.28
C ASP A 241 -2.52 34.27 -11.68
N LEU A 242 -2.61 33.28 -12.58
CA LEU A 242 -3.18 33.45 -13.92
C LEU A 242 -4.54 32.77 -14.04
N ASP A 243 -5.42 33.38 -14.85
CA ASP A 243 -6.66 32.76 -15.31
C ASP A 243 -6.38 31.38 -15.96
N GLU A 244 -7.28 30.43 -15.74
CA GLU A 244 -7.08 29.00 -16.01
C GLU A 244 -6.67 28.74 -17.46
N LEU A 245 -7.24 29.50 -18.40
CA LEU A 245 -6.92 29.42 -19.83
C LEU A 245 -5.49 29.90 -20.15
N SER A 246 -5.01 30.93 -19.45
CA SER A 246 -3.67 31.48 -19.64
C SER A 246 -2.59 30.58 -19.03
N ALA A 247 -2.89 29.94 -17.89
CA ALA A 247 -2.02 28.95 -17.28
C ALA A 247 -1.88 27.70 -18.17
N ILE A 248 -2.97 27.25 -18.80
CA ILE A 248 -2.94 26.12 -19.74
C ILE A 248 -2.08 26.44 -20.96
N CYS A 249 -2.23 27.64 -21.56
CA CYS A 249 -1.42 28.04 -22.71
C CYS A 249 0.09 28.08 -22.40
N ALA A 250 0.47 28.64 -21.24
CA ALA A 250 1.87 28.70 -20.82
C ALA A 250 2.48 27.31 -20.55
N VAL A 251 1.67 26.36 -20.06
CA VAL A 251 2.12 24.96 -19.84
C VAL A 251 2.25 24.19 -21.16
N MET A 252 1.49 24.57 -22.18
CA MET A 252 1.51 23.91 -23.50
C MET A 252 2.59 24.42 -24.46
N GLU A 253 3.32 25.48 -24.10
CA GLU A 253 4.28 26.16 -24.98
C GLU A 253 5.44 25.25 -25.43
N ASP A 254 5.85 24.28 -24.60
CA ASP A 254 6.89 23.30 -24.90
C ASP A 254 6.34 21.92 -25.35
N VAL A 255 5.02 21.79 -25.53
CA VAL A 255 4.39 20.51 -25.89
C VAL A 255 4.28 20.38 -27.40
N LYS A 256 5.21 19.62 -28.02
CA LYS A 256 5.07 19.20 -29.42
C LYS A 256 4.10 18.03 -29.54
N ILE A 257 2.90 18.30 -30.03
CA ILE A 257 1.91 17.28 -30.39
C ILE A 257 2.24 16.75 -31.79
N ILE A 258 2.56 15.46 -31.90
CA ILE A 258 2.73 14.76 -33.18
C ILE A 258 1.49 13.90 -33.41
N ASN A 259 0.54 14.42 -34.20
CA ASN A 259 -0.71 13.71 -34.52
C ASN A 259 -0.45 12.60 -35.56
N GLY A 260 -0.34 11.35 -35.09
CA GLY A 260 -0.19 10.16 -35.94
C GLY A 260 -1.49 9.43 -36.30
N LEU A 261 -2.67 9.96 -35.95
CA LEU A 261 -3.96 9.30 -36.22
C LEU A 261 -4.99 10.32 -36.73
N GLU A 262 -5.39 10.18 -37.99
CA GLU A 262 -6.46 10.94 -38.63
C GLU A 262 -7.81 10.26 -38.31
N CYS A 263 -8.57 10.81 -37.36
CA CYS A 263 -9.95 10.37 -37.12
C CYS A 263 -10.90 11.08 -38.10
N LYS A 264 -11.32 10.36 -39.14
CA LYS A 264 -12.35 10.80 -40.09
C LYS A 264 -13.73 10.58 -39.48
N ILE A 265 -14.44 11.67 -39.19
CA ILE A 265 -15.81 11.63 -38.65
C ILE A 265 -16.79 11.90 -39.80
N SER A 266 -17.64 10.93 -40.11
CA SER A 266 -18.74 11.10 -41.08
C SER A 266 -20.00 11.53 -40.34
N CYS A 267 -20.48 12.75 -40.62
CA CYS A 267 -21.73 13.27 -40.09
C CYS A 267 -22.85 13.04 -41.11
N ASN A 268 -23.79 12.13 -40.84
CA ASN A 268 -25.05 12.06 -41.58
C ASN A 268 -26.09 12.89 -40.82
N SER A 269 -26.45 14.07 -41.34
CA SER A 269 -27.61 14.82 -40.87
C SER A 269 -28.88 14.23 -41.48
N SER A 270 -29.81 13.71 -40.68
CA SER A 270 -31.18 13.45 -41.15
C SER A 270 -31.98 14.77 -41.13
N LYS A 271 -32.62 15.07 -42.26
CA LYS A 271 -33.62 16.14 -42.39
C LYS A 271 -34.92 15.80 -41.68
#